data_AF-A0A397FNL5-F1
#
_entry.id   AF-A0A397FNL5-F1
#
_cell.length_a   1.000
_cell.length_b   1.000
_cell.length_c   1.000
_cell.angle_alpha   90.00
_cell.angle_beta   90.00
_cell.angle_gamma   90.00
#
_symmetry.space_group_name_H-M   'P 1'
#
loop_
_entity.id
_entity.type
_entity.pdbx_description
1 polymer ?
#
loop_
_entity_poly.entity_id
_entity_poly.type
_entity_poly.pdbx_seq_one_letter_code
_entity_poly.pdbx_strand_id
1 'polypeptide(L)'
;MTKKNSRKSVISTNEVRKKWLSFFQQKGYYLLEPVSLVPQNDPSLLWINSGVATLKKYFSNPSLAPSRNLVNCQRVIRTDDLTNINQYSYHQTLFEMLGVFSIGGKFKQETIPYFWEFFTSPEWLGLAPERLFITVYQQDADTYKFWKEQKGILREHILYGSKKTNVWDMGGDNSPWGYNTEIYYDFQTNQDIPKNAADLDNKRFLEICNIVFPEFYHQGDNDLPLKEKCVDVGGGLERIAMVVQSKKNTFEIDLWEPVIQLIKERHSNKYK
;
A
#
# COMPACT_ATOMS: atom_id res chain seq x y z
N MET A 1 -29.51 5.89 33.17
CA MET A 1 -28.12 6.12 32.72
C MET A 1 -27.99 5.72 31.26
N THR A 2 -28.22 6.67 30.35
CA THR A 2 -28.02 6.48 28.92
C THR A 2 -26.52 6.45 28.62
N LYS A 3 -25.99 5.29 28.23
CA LYS A 3 -24.63 5.16 27.72
C LYS A 3 -24.51 6.07 26.50
N LYS A 4 -23.75 7.17 26.64
CA LYS A 4 -23.24 7.98 25.53
C LYS A 4 -22.43 7.02 24.65
N ASN A 5 -23.01 6.56 23.54
CA ASN A 5 -22.23 5.99 22.45
C ASN A 5 -21.30 7.10 21.97
N SER A 6 -20.05 7.07 22.41
CA SER A 6 -19.00 7.90 21.82
C SER A 6 -18.90 7.47 20.36
N ARG A 7 -19.52 8.22 19.45
CA ARG A 7 -19.20 8.12 18.03
C ARG A 7 -17.70 8.36 17.94
N LYS A 8 -16.90 7.31 17.75
CA LYS A 8 -15.51 7.47 17.31
C LYS A 8 -15.58 8.40 16.10
N SER A 9 -14.91 9.55 16.16
CA SER A 9 -14.80 10.45 15.03
C SER A 9 -14.22 9.66 13.87
N VAL A 10 -14.95 9.57 12.76
CA VAL A 10 -14.51 8.86 11.56
C VAL A 10 -13.24 9.54 11.04
N ILE A 11 -12.18 8.77 10.79
CA ILE A 11 -10.90 9.29 10.29
C ILE A 11 -11.12 9.72 8.83
N SER A 12 -10.87 11.00 8.53
CA SER A 12 -10.97 11.54 7.17
C SER A 12 -9.81 11.07 6.29
N THR A 13 -9.95 11.14 4.96
CA THR A 13 -8.87 10.76 4.04
C THR A 13 -7.61 11.59 4.31
N ASN A 14 -7.78 12.88 4.64
CA ASN A 14 -6.65 13.75 4.99
C ASN A 14 -5.96 13.35 6.30
N GLU A 15 -6.72 12.89 7.29
CA GLU A 15 -6.15 12.41 8.55
C GLU A 15 -5.42 11.07 8.35
N VAL A 16 -5.89 10.17 7.47
CA VAL A 16 -5.12 8.97 7.08
C VAL A 16 -3.76 9.36 6.51
N ARG A 17 -3.72 10.29 5.55
CA ARG A 17 -2.48 10.80 4.94
C ARG A 17 -1.53 11.36 5.99
N LYS A 18 -2.02 12.27 6.86
CA LYS A 18 -1.20 12.86 7.92
C LYS A 18 -0.67 11.83 8.90
N LYS A 19 -1.51 10.88 9.32
CA LYS A 19 -1.11 9.79 10.23
C LYS A 19 0.00 8.95 9.61
N TRP A 20 -0.10 8.59 8.33
CA TRP A 20 0.95 7.85 7.64
C TRP A 20 2.29 8.57 7.66
N LEU A 21 2.32 9.82 7.18
CA LEU A 21 3.54 10.62 7.10
C LEU A 21 4.14 10.84 8.51
N SER A 22 3.30 11.23 9.48
CA SER A 22 3.73 11.49 10.85
C SER A 22 4.28 10.23 11.53
N PHE A 23 3.63 9.08 11.33
CA PHE A 23 4.06 7.81 11.90
C PHE A 23 5.47 7.45 11.44
N PHE A 24 5.71 7.42 10.13
CA PHE A 24 7.02 7.06 9.61
C PHE A 24 8.08 8.12 9.89
N GLN A 25 7.73 9.41 9.92
CA GLN A 25 8.64 10.45 10.42
C GLN A 25 9.08 10.18 11.87
N GLN A 26 8.16 9.77 12.75
CA GLN A 26 8.50 9.39 14.13
C GLN A 26 9.39 8.13 14.20
N LYS A 27 9.32 7.24 13.21
CA LYS A 27 10.23 6.10 13.06
C LYS A 27 11.56 6.48 12.37
N GLY A 28 11.82 7.76 12.12
CA GLY A 28 13.07 8.27 11.52
C GLY A 28 13.13 8.17 10.00
N TYR A 29 11.98 8.14 9.31
CA TYR A 29 11.94 8.31 7.86
C TYR A 29 11.91 9.80 7.50
N TYR A 30 12.61 10.16 6.45
CA TYR A 30 12.62 11.53 5.92
C TYR A 30 11.43 11.73 4.98
N LEU A 31 10.67 12.80 5.19
CA LEU A 31 9.55 13.15 4.33
C LEU A 31 10.06 13.68 2.99
N LEU A 32 9.77 12.96 1.92
CA LEU A 32 9.94 13.44 0.55
C LEU A 32 8.67 14.11 0.06
N GLU A 33 8.82 15.33 -0.44
CA GLU A 33 7.73 16.04 -1.09
C GLU A 33 7.29 15.31 -2.38
N PRO A 34 5.98 15.22 -2.65
CA PRO A 34 5.49 14.62 -3.88
C PRO A 34 5.89 15.46 -5.10
N VAL A 35 6.14 14.78 -6.21
CA VAL A 35 6.54 15.40 -7.47
C VAL A 35 5.36 15.50 -8.45
N SER A 36 5.59 16.20 -9.56
CA SER A 36 4.65 16.30 -10.68
C SER A 36 4.27 14.93 -11.22
N LEU A 37 3.03 14.80 -11.72
CA LEU A 37 2.58 13.62 -12.45
C LEU A 37 3.32 13.43 -13.79
N VAL A 38 3.85 14.52 -14.35
CA VAL A 38 4.68 14.52 -15.55
C VAL A 38 6.13 14.26 -15.14
N PRO A 39 6.72 13.11 -15.52
CA PRO A 39 8.10 12.80 -15.20
C PRO A 39 9.06 13.86 -15.72
N GLN A 40 10.09 14.18 -14.95
CA GLN A 40 11.14 15.11 -15.35
C GLN A 40 12.36 14.29 -15.78
N ASN A 41 12.80 14.45 -17.03
CA ASN A 41 13.97 13.77 -17.59
C ASN A 41 13.91 12.23 -17.54
N ASP A 42 12.72 11.64 -17.61
CA ASP A 42 12.56 10.18 -17.72
C ASP A 42 11.72 9.80 -18.94
N PRO A 43 12.34 9.53 -20.10
CA PRO A 43 11.62 9.20 -21.32
C PRO A 43 10.96 7.82 -21.29
N SER A 44 11.25 6.98 -20.28
CA SER A 44 10.62 5.65 -20.16
C SER A 44 9.26 5.68 -19.48
N LEU A 45 8.84 6.82 -18.91
CA LEU A 45 7.58 6.95 -18.19
C LEU A 45 6.68 7.99 -18.86
N LEU A 46 5.43 7.62 -19.12
CA LEU A 46 4.40 8.58 -19.55
C LEU A 46 3.89 9.41 -18.36
N TRP A 47 3.57 8.75 -17.24
CA TRP A 47 3.12 9.35 -16.00
C TRP A 47 3.85 8.73 -14.81
N ILE A 48 3.96 9.48 -13.71
CA ILE A 48 4.31 8.89 -12.42
C ILE A 48 3.17 7.95 -12.00
N ASN A 49 3.44 6.64 -11.98
CA ASN A 49 2.46 5.57 -11.76
C ASN A 49 2.62 4.84 -10.40
N SER A 50 3.66 5.18 -9.65
CA SER A 50 4.00 4.62 -8.34
C SER A 50 4.80 5.62 -7.51
N GLY A 51 4.90 5.38 -6.20
CA GLY A 51 5.79 6.14 -5.33
C GLY A 51 7.26 5.92 -5.68
N VAL A 52 7.65 4.68 -6.02
CA VAL A 52 9.04 4.32 -6.36
C VAL A 52 9.55 4.97 -7.64
N ALA A 53 8.66 5.27 -8.61
CA ALA A 53 9.03 5.99 -9.83
C ALA A 53 9.68 7.36 -9.53
N THR A 54 9.34 7.98 -8.40
CA THR A 54 9.90 9.27 -7.96
C THR A 54 11.34 9.15 -7.42
N LEU A 55 11.80 7.93 -7.14
CA LEU A 55 13.05 7.63 -6.45
C LEU A 55 14.12 7.07 -7.37
N LYS A 56 13.84 6.88 -8.68
CA LYS A 56 14.75 6.26 -9.66
C LYS A 56 16.18 6.81 -9.57
N LYS A 57 16.32 8.14 -9.46
CA LYS A 57 17.62 8.84 -9.31
C LYS A 57 18.40 8.44 -8.05
N TYR A 58 17.70 8.12 -6.96
CA TYR A 58 18.32 7.71 -5.69
C TYR A 58 18.73 6.25 -5.71
N PHE A 59 18.00 5.38 -6.40
CA PHE A 59 18.46 4.00 -6.62
C PHE A 59 19.70 3.96 -7.51
N SER A 60 19.77 4.79 -8.56
CA SER A 60 20.96 4.88 -9.41
C SER A 60 22.15 5.55 -8.71
N ASN A 61 21.90 6.50 -7.82
CA ASN A 61 22.94 7.15 -7.03
C ASN A 61 22.47 7.39 -5.58
N PRO A 62 22.66 6.41 -4.68
CA PRO A 62 22.21 6.50 -3.29
C PRO A 62 22.78 7.69 -2.52
N SER A 63 23.94 8.23 -2.92
CA SER A 63 24.56 9.40 -2.27
C SER A 63 23.75 10.70 -2.44
N LEU A 64 22.82 10.75 -3.41
CA LEU A 64 21.94 11.89 -3.62
C LEU A 64 20.69 11.86 -2.72
N ALA A 65 20.40 10.73 -2.07
CA ALA A 65 19.23 10.58 -1.22
C ALA A 65 19.40 11.43 0.06
N PRO A 66 18.40 12.21 0.48
CA PRO A 66 18.50 13.01 1.70
C PRO A 66 18.52 12.14 2.98
N SER A 67 18.11 10.88 2.87
CA SER A 67 18.14 9.88 3.92
C SER A 67 18.08 8.48 3.29
N ARG A 68 18.55 7.47 4.03
CA ARG A 68 18.40 6.06 3.65
C ARG A 68 16.96 5.56 3.82
N ASN A 69 16.16 6.22 4.64
CA ASN A 69 14.77 5.86 4.92
C ASN A 69 13.87 7.03 4.56
N LEU A 70 12.90 6.82 3.67
CA LEU A 70 12.11 7.87 3.03
C LEU A 70 10.61 7.55 3.13
N VAL A 71 9.76 8.56 3.31
CA VAL A 71 8.29 8.42 3.29
C VAL A 71 7.70 9.51 2.39
N ASN A 72 6.63 9.20 1.66
CA ASN A 72 5.89 10.20 0.89
C ASN A 72 4.40 9.86 0.74
N CYS A 73 3.66 10.75 0.10
CA CYS A 73 2.32 10.51 -0.42
C CYS A 73 2.26 11.06 -1.84
N GLN A 74 2.46 10.19 -2.83
CA GLN A 74 2.60 10.58 -4.23
C GLN A 74 1.26 10.41 -4.96
N ARG A 75 0.81 11.45 -5.65
CA ARG A 75 -0.27 11.32 -6.64
C ARG A 75 0.24 10.50 -7.82
N VAL A 76 -0.53 9.52 -8.27
CA VAL A 76 -0.13 8.62 -9.36
C VAL A 76 -1.23 8.49 -10.39
N ILE A 77 -0.85 8.26 -11.65
CA ILE A 77 -1.77 7.87 -12.72
C ILE A 77 -1.44 6.45 -13.18
N ARG A 78 -2.46 5.57 -13.19
CA ARG A 78 -2.39 4.25 -13.82
C ARG A 78 -3.43 4.15 -14.93
N THR A 79 -2.95 4.10 -16.17
CA THR A 79 -3.81 3.96 -17.36
C THR A 79 -4.24 2.52 -17.59
N ASP A 80 -3.45 1.54 -17.14
CA ASP A 80 -3.77 0.12 -17.30
C ASP A 80 -5.02 -0.28 -16.51
N ASP A 81 -5.38 0.50 -15.49
CA ASP A 81 -6.57 0.31 -14.67
C ASP A 81 -7.85 0.86 -15.31
N LEU A 82 -7.80 1.52 -16.47
CA LEU A 82 -8.97 2.16 -17.10
C LEU A 82 -10.16 1.22 -17.29
N THR A 83 -9.91 -0.03 -17.68
CA THR A 83 -10.96 -1.04 -17.89
C THR A 83 -11.53 -1.60 -16.58
N ASN A 84 -10.80 -1.44 -15.47
CA ASN A 84 -11.13 -2.00 -14.16
C ASN A 84 -12.02 -1.07 -13.31
N ILE A 85 -12.05 0.24 -13.60
CA ILE A 85 -12.76 1.26 -12.80
C ILE A 85 -14.24 0.95 -12.61
N ASN A 86 -14.91 0.39 -13.63
CA ASN A 86 -16.33 0.04 -13.55
C ASN A 86 -16.57 -1.38 -13.03
N GLN A 87 -15.53 -2.22 -12.99
CA GLN A 87 -15.65 -3.62 -12.60
C GLN A 87 -15.47 -3.79 -11.09
N TYR A 88 -14.57 -3.00 -10.49
CA TYR A 88 -14.17 -3.10 -9.10
C TYR A 88 -14.41 -1.79 -8.37
N SER A 89 -14.75 -1.88 -7.08
CA SER A 89 -15.13 -0.71 -6.28
C SER A 89 -13.94 0.11 -5.75
N TYR A 90 -12.72 -0.22 -6.16
CA TYR A 90 -11.49 0.30 -5.57
C TYR A 90 -10.37 0.61 -6.57
N HIS A 91 -10.63 0.50 -7.88
CA HIS A 91 -9.69 0.93 -8.92
C HIS A 91 -9.97 2.38 -9.32
N GLN A 92 -8.90 3.16 -9.49
CA GLN A 92 -8.94 4.56 -9.91
C GLN A 92 -7.81 4.82 -10.89
N THR A 93 -8.02 5.73 -11.85
CA THR A 93 -6.94 6.21 -12.71
C THR A 93 -5.97 7.10 -11.96
N LEU A 94 -6.50 8.10 -11.24
CA LEU A 94 -5.76 9.03 -10.39
C LEU A 94 -6.06 8.71 -8.94
N PHE A 95 -5.01 8.43 -8.17
CA PHE A 95 -5.10 8.16 -6.74
C PHE A 95 -3.81 8.58 -6.04
N GLU A 96 -3.80 8.52 -4.71
CA GLU A 96 -2.60 8.79 -3.91
C GLU A 96 -2.01 7.49 -3.35
N MET A 97 -0.72 7.30 -3.61
CA MET A 97 0.07 6.20 -3.08
C MET A 97 0.89 6.67 -1.89
N LEU A 98 0.60 6.09 -0.73
CA LEU A 98 1.36 6.25 0.50
C LEU A 98 2.63 5.39 0.40
N GLY A 99 3.78 6.05 0.31
CA GLY A 99 5.06 5.42 0.07
C GLY A 99 5.93 5.34 1.31
N VAL A 100 6.64 4.23 1.47
CA VAL A 100 7.72 4.05 2.44
C VAL A 100 8.86 3.33 1.72
N PHE A 101 10.06 3.87 1.83
CA PHE A 101 11.20 3.38 1.07
C PHE A 101 12.45 3.31 1.93
N SER A 102 13.30 2.36 1.58
CA SER A 102 14.61 2.19 2.18
C SER A 102 15.62 1.87 1.10
N ILE A 103 16.79 2.53 1.14
CA ILE A 103 17.91 2.31 0.22
C ILE A 103 19.14 2.04 1.09
N GLY A 104 19.46 0.77 1.31
CA GLY A 104 20.52 0.36 2.25
C GLY A 104 20.24 0.75 3.71
N GLY A 105 18.95 0.92 4.06
CA GLY A 105 18.47 1.31 5.38
C GLY A 105 17.78 0.16 6.10
N LYS A 106 16.63 0.46 6.71
CA LYS A 106 15.78 -0.55 7.37
C LYS A 106 15.29 -1.60 6.36
N PHE A 107 15.06 -2.83 6.81
CA PHE A 107 14.58 -3.91 5.96
C PHE A 107 13.43 -4.66 6.65
N LYS A 108 13.23 -5.94 6.33
CA LYS A 108 12.10 -6.77 6.82
C LYS A 108 11.88 -6.69 8.34
N GLN A 109 12.95 -6.89 9.12
CA GLN A 109 12.89 -7.00 10.58
C GLN A 109 12.33 -5.74 11.26
N GLU A 110 12.72 -4.56 10.80
CA GLU A 110 12.24 -3.30 11.35
C GLU A 110 10.94 -2.82 10.68
N THR A 111 10.78 -3.07 9.39
CA THR A 111 9.69 -2.53 8.58
C THR A 111 8.36 -3.23 8.87
N ILE A 112 8.33 -4.56 8.93
CA ILE A 112 7.09 -5.33 9.15
C ILE A 112 6.37 -4.93 10.45
N PRO A 113 7.06 -4.82 11.61
CA PRO A 113 6.43 -4.37 12.85
C PRO A 113 5.81 -2.98 12.74
N TYR A 114 6.42 -2.05 12.00
CA TYR A 114 5.87 -0.70 11.83
C TYR A 114 4.55 -0.71 11.06
N PHE A 115 4.43 -1.52 10.02
CA PHE A 115 3.15 -1.64 9.32
C PHE A 115 2.07 -2.25 10.21
N TRP A 116 2.40 -3.31 10.95
CA TRP A 116 1.46 -3.88 11.90
C TRP A 116 1.00 -2.87 12.95
N GLU A 117 1.93 -2.12 13.53
CA GLU A 117 1.65 -1.05 14.50
C GLU A 117 0.76 0.04 13.89
N PHE A 118 1.07 0.52 12.68
CA PHE A 118 0.29 1.56 12.02
C PHE A 118 -1.17 1.15 11.80
N PHE A 119 -1.39 -0.08 11.31
CA PHE A 119 -2.74 -0.56 11.03
C PHE A 119 -3.51 -0.90 12.31
N THR A 120 -2.88 -1.52 13.31
CA THR A 120 -3.61 -2.10 14.46
C THR A 120 -3.59 -1.25 15.72
N SER A 121 -2.60 -0.37 15.91
CA SER A 121 -2.50 0.45 17.13
C SER A 121 -3.67 1.43 17.21
N PRO A 122 -4.36 1.54 18.38
CA PRO A 122 -5.40 2.54 18.60
C PRO A 122 -4.95 3.99 18.44
N GLU A 123 -3.65 4.26 18.57
CA GLU A 123 -3.07 5.59 18.35
C GLU A 123 -3.07 5.99 16.86
N TRP A 124 -3.00 5.01 15.97
CA TRP A 124 -2.94 5.18 14.53
C TRP A 124 -4.30 4.92 13.88
N LEU A 125 -4.48 3.78 13.21
CA LEU A 125 -5.75 3.42 12.56
C LEU A 125 -6.65 2.54 13.43
N GLY A 126 -6.08 1.79 14.37
CA GLY A 126 -6.84 0.95 15.31
C GLY A 126 -7.74 -0.08 14.63
N LEU A 127 -7.31 -0.62 13.48
CA LEU A 127 -8.01 -1.70 12.80
C LEU A 127 -7.94 -2.97 13.66
N ALA A 128 -9.04 -3.72 13.65
CA ALA A 128 -9.13 -4.97 14.38
C ALA A 128 -8.18 -6.01 13.75
N PRO A 129 -7.22 -6.59 14.50
CA PRO A 129 -6.27 -7.57 13.97
C PRO A 129 -6.92 -8.76 13.26
N GLU A 130 -8.07 -9.22 13.75
CA GLU A 130 -8.85 -10.31 13.16
C GLU A 130 -9.49 -9.97 11.80
N ARG A 131 -9.39 -8.71 11.35
CA ARG A 131 -9.80 -8.30 10.00
C ARG A 131 -8.63 -8.19 9.03
N LEU A 132 -7.40 -8.36 9.50
CA LEU A 132 -6.21 -8.25 8.67
C LEU A 132 -5.74 -9.64 8.25
N PHE A 133 -5.48 -9.77 6.95
CA PHE A 133 -4.90 -10.95 6.32
C PHE A 133 -3.60 -10.55 5.65
N ILE A 134 -2.58 -11.40 5.77
CA ILE A 134 -1.25 -11.16 5.25
C ILE A 134 -0.95 -12.21 4.19
N THR A 135 -0.40 -11.81 3.05
CA THR A 135 0.17 -12.76 2.07
C THR A 135 1.69 -12.75 2.15
N VAL A 136 2.31 -13.92 2.06
CA VAL A 136 3.78 -14.07 1.99
C VAL A 136 4.15 -15.12 0.95
N TYR A 137 5.35 -15.03 0.38
CA TYR A 137 5.84 -16.09 -0.49
C TYR A 137 6.33 -17.30 0.32
N GLN A 138 6.01 -18.52 -0.12
CA GLN A 138 6.36 -19.74 0.61
C GLN A 138 7.87 -19.95 0.83
N GLN A 139 8.72 -19.36 -0.02
CA GLN A 139 10.19 -19.45 0.12
C GLN A 139 10.78 -18.28 0.94
N ASP A 140 9.98 -17.28 1.31
CA ASP A 140 10.41 -16.15 2.14
C ASP A 140 10.15 -16.42 3.63
N ALA A 141 10.97 -17.31 4.19
CA ALA A 141 10.83 -17.75 5.58
C ALA A 141 10.99 -16.61 6.60
N ASP A 142 11.82 -15.61 6.27
CA ASP A 142 12.07 -14.44 7.13
C ASP A 142 10.81 -13.58 7.26
N THR A 143 10.17 -13.23 6.14
CA THR A 143 8.94 -12.43 6.15
C THR A 143 7.82 -13.15 6.91
N TYR A 144 7.63 -14.46 6.70
CA TYR A 144 6.66 -15.25 7.46
C TYR A 144 6.95 -15.21 8.97
N LYS A 145 8.22 -15.41 9.35
CA LYS A 145 8.66 -15.37 10.76
C LYS A 145 8.34 -14.02 11.39
N PHE A 146 8.74 -12.92 10.75
CA PHE A 146 8.51 -11.57 11.29
C PHE A 146 7.02 -11.26 11.44
N TRP A 147 6.17 -11.68 10.50
CA TRP A 147 4.72 -11.55 10.67
C TRP A 147 4.19 -12.38 11.84
N LYS A 148 4.61 -13.64 11.96
CA LYS A 148 4.17 -14.55 13.03
C LYS A 148 4.54 -14.05 14.44
N GLU A 149 5.56 -13.22 14.56
CA GLU A 149 6.01 -12.61 15.83
C GLU A 149 5.17 -11.39 16.25
N GLN A 150 4.30 -10.87 15.36
CA GLN A 150 3.49 -9.70 15.66
C GLN A 150 2.39 -9.98 16.68
N LYS A 151 2.24 -9.08 17.66
CA LYS A 151 1.24 -9.23 18.72
C LYS A 151 -0.18 -9.13 18.15
N GLY A 152 -1.00 -10.14 18.41
CA GLY A 152 -2.43 -10.15 18.03
C GLY A 152 -2.71 -10.62 16.61
N ILE A 153 -1.69 -10.94 15.81
CA ILE A 153 -1.89 -11.56 14.49
C ILE A 153 -2.40 -13.00 14.67
N LEU A 154 -3.35 -13.40 13.85
CA LEU A 154 -3.83 -14.78 13.77
C LEU A 154 -2.97 -15.54 12.77
N ARG A 155 -2.47 -16.74 13.14
CA ARG A 155 -1.53 -17.49 12.29
C ARG A 155 -2.21 -17.98 11.01
N GLU A 156 -3.48 -18.34 11.14
CA GLU A 156 -4.38 -18.70 10.05
C GLU A 156 -4.67 -17.54 9.09
N HIS A 157 -4.31 -16.30 9.43
CA HIS A 157 -4.44 -15.14 8.56
C HIS A 157 -3.15 -14.82 7.80
N ILE A 158 -2.06 -15.57 8.03
CA ILE A 158 -0.83 -15.48 7.25
C ILE A 158 -0.90 -16.55 6.15
N LEU A 159 -1.25 -16.13 4.95
CA LEU A 159 -1.51 -16.99 3.81
C LEU A 159 -0.30 -17.06 2.89
N TYR A 160 -0.01 -18.25 2.38
CA TYR A 160 0.97 -18.38 1.31
C TYR A 160 0.37 -17.93 -0.01
N GLY A 161 1.10 -17.07 -0.71
CA GLY A 161 0.83 -16.72 -2.08
C GLY A 161 1.73 -17.44 -3.07
N SER A 162 1.53 -17.10 -4.33
CA SER A 162 2.21 -17.72 -5.47
C SER A 162 3.37 -16.85 -5.96
N LYS A 163 4.13 -17.36 -6.95
CA LYS A 163 5.12 -16.54 -7.66
C LYS A 163 4.47 -15.33 -8.35
N LYS A 164 3.20 -15.44 -8.76
CA LYS A 164 2.49 -14.35 -9.43
C LYS A 164 2.11 -13.21 -8.47
N THR A 165 1.84 -13.53 -7.21
CA THR A 165 1.33 -12.55 -6.23
C THR A 165 2.45 -12.01 -5.34
N ASN A 166 3.33 -12.88 -4.83
CA ASN A 166 4.30 -12.53 -3.80
C ASN A 166 5.76 -12.54 -4.26
N VAL A 167 6.00 -12.58 -5.57
CA VAL A 167 7.30 -12.25 -6.15
C VAL A 167 7.11 -11.00 -7.00
N TRP A 168 7.79 -9.93 -6.62
CA TRP A 168 7.84 -8.70 -7.39
C TRP A 168 9.10 -8.72 -8.25
N ASP A 169 8.93 -8.48 -9.54
CA ASP A 169 10.00 -8.48 -10.52
C ASP A 169 9.79 -7.28 -11.43
N MET A 170 10.78 -6.39 -11.51
CA MET A 170 10.72 -5.22 -12.39
C MET A 170 10.68 -5.63 -13.87
N GLY A 171 11.19 -6.82 -14.19
CA GLY A 171 11.25 -7.36 -15.52
C GLY A 171 12.39 -6.79 -16.36
N GLY A 172 12.92 -7.65 -17.24
CA GLY A 172 14.03 -7.32 -18.13
C GLY A 172 15.40 -7.67 -17.55
N ASP A 173 16.40 -7.76 -18.41
CA ASP A 173 17.79 -7.99 -18.00
C ASP A 173 18.32 -6.79 -17.23
N ASN A 174 19.20 -7.02 -16.25
CA ASN A 174 19.75 -5.98 -15.39
C ASN A 174 18.65 -5.22 -14.60
N SER A 175 17.71 -5.96 -14.02
CA SER A 175 16.62 -5.40 -13.21
C SER A 175 16.47 -6.10 -11.85
N PRO A 176 16.03 -5.37 -10.80
CA PRO A 176 15.86 -5.94 -9.47
C PRO A 176 14.57 -6.77 -9.36
N TRP A 177 14.62 -7.80 -8.54
CA TRP A 177 13.45 -8.57 -8.12
C TRP A 177 13.57 -9.02 -6.67
N GLY A 178 12.47 -9.47 -6.09
CA GLY A 178 12.45 -10.01 -4.74
C GLY A 178 11.06 -10.43 -4.28
N TYR A 179 10.95 -10.72 -3.00
CA TYR A 179 9.68 -11.12 -2.41
C TYR A 179 8.87 -9.91 -1.98
N ASN A 180 7.56 -10.07 -1.91
CA ASN A 180 6.69 -9.07 -1.32
C ASN A 180 5.71 -9.72 -0.32
N THR A 181 5.17 -8.87 0.55
CA THR A 181 4.08 -9.22 1.46
C THR A 181 3.02 -8.15 1.39
N GLU A 182 1.76 -8.58 1.34
CA GLU A 182 0.62 -7.67 1.20
C GLU A 182 -0.30 -7.79 2.41
N ILE A 183 -0.93 -6.68 2.74
CA ILE A 183 -1.89 -6.56 3.83
C ILE A 183 -3.26 -6.37 3.22
N TYR A 184 -4.18 -7.26 3.56
CA TYR A 184 -5.56 -7.28 3.14
C TYR A 184 -6.49 -6.98 4.32
N TYR A 185 -7.61 -6.32 4.03
CA TYR A 185 -8.68 -6.09 4.99
C TYR A 185 -9.94 -6.90 4.63
N ASP A 186 -10.51 -7.58 5.62
CA ASP A 186 -11.77 -8.33 5.51
C ASP A 186 -12.99 -7.48 5.90
N PHE A 187 -13.88 -7.26 4.93
CA PHE A 187 -15.16 -6.58 5.19
C PHE A 187 -16.21 -7.49 5.84
N GLN A 188 -16.06 -8.83 5.80
CA GLN A 188 -17.07 -9.82 6.22
C GLN A 188 -16.49 -10.95 7.10
N THR A 189 -16.32 -10.69 8.39
CA THR A 189 -15.72 -11.63 9.36
C THR A 189 -16.52 -12.90 9.67
N ASN A 190 -17.77 -13.02 9.18
CA ASN A 190 -18.67 -14.14 9.54
C ASN A 190 -18.63 -15.30 8.51
N GLN A 191 -17.65 -15.30 7.62
CA GLN A 191 -17.50 -16.32 6.58
C GLN A 191 -16.23 -17.15 6.79
N ASP A 192 -16.11 -18.23 6.01
CA ASP A 192 -14.97 -19.14 6.05
C ASP A 192 -13.63 -18.40 5.96
N ILE A 193 -12.65 -18.90 6.70
CA ILE A 193 -11.28 -18.37 6.67
C ILE A 193 -10.63 -18.79 5.34
N PRO A 194 -10.07 -17.86 4.56
CA PRO A 194 -9.36 -18.17 3.32
C PRO A 194 -8.18 -19.10 3.61
N LYS A 195 -7.89 -20.04 2.70
CA LYS A 195 -6.82 -21.04 2.86
C LYS A 195 -5.51 -20.60 2.23
N ASN A 196 -5.59 -19.78 1.17
CA ASN A 196 -4.42 -19.29 0.44
C ASN A 196 -4.69 -17.90 -0.16
N ALA A 197 -3.65 -17.23 -0.65
CA ALA A 197 -3.77 -15.86 -1.17
C ALA A 197 -4.76 -15.72 -2.34
N ALA A 198 -4.96 -16.76 -3.17
CA ALA A 198 -5.91 -16.68 -4.28
C ALA A 198 -7.37 -16.57 -3.81
N ASP A 199 -7.68 -17.03 -2.59
CA ASP A 199 -9.00 -16.88 -1.98
C ASP A 199 -9.30 -15.42 -1.58
N LEU A 200 -8.31 -14.52 -1.63
CA LEU A 200 -8.48 -13.09 -1.34
C LEU A 200 -8.92 -12.29 -2.57
N ASP A 201 -8.82 -12.83 -3.78
CA ASP A 201 -9.18 -12.14 -5.02
C ASP A 201 -10.70 -12.13 -5.25
N ASN A 202 -11.41 -11.32 -4.45
CA ASN A 202 -12.85 -11.15 -4.52
C ASN A 202 -13.30 -9.82 -3.91
N LYS A 203 -14.61 -9.60 -3.77
CA LYS A 203 -15.20 -8.36 -3.23
C LYS A 203 -15.21 -8.26 -1.69
N ARG A 204 -14.83 -9.32 -0.98
CA ARG A 204 -14.79 -9.38 0.49
C ARG A 204 -13.48 -8.84 1.05
N PHE A 205 -12.37 -9.13 0.38
CA PHE A 205 -11.05 -8.68 0.80
C PHE A 205 -10.57 -7.51 -0.05
N LEU A 206 -9.75 -6.66 0.55
CA LEU A 206 -9.13 -5.53 -0.14
C LEU A 206 -7.67 -5.43 0.27
N GLU A 207 -6.78 -5.51 -0.72
CA GLU A 207 -5.36 -5.18 -0.53
C GLU A 207 -5.23 -3.69 -0.25
N ILE A 208 -4.73 -3.35 0.95
CA ILE A 208 -4.56 -1.97 1.41
C ILE A 208 -3.10 -1.50 1.37
N CYS A 209 -2.14 -2.43 1.37
CA CYS A 209 -0.71 -2.12 1.37
C CYS A 209 0.09 -3.30 0.82
N ASN A 210 1.02 -3.01 -0.09
CA ASN A 210 2.03 -3.95 -0.57
C ASN A 210 3.41 -3.49 -0.08
N ILE A 211 4.19 -4.41 0.49
CA ILE A 211 5.55 -4.19 0.99
C ILE A 211 6.50 -5.10 0.19
N VAL A 212 7.29 -4.50 -0.67
CA VAL A 212 8.24 -5.17 -1.56
C VAL A 212 9.64 -5.12 -0.97
N PHE A 213 10.33 -6.26 -1.02
CA PHE A 213 11.69 -6.45 -0.57
C PHE A 213 12.56 -6.92 -1.75
N PRO A 214 13.04 -6.00 -2.61
CA PRO A 214 14.03 -6.36 -3.62
C PRO A 214 15.27 -6.94 -2.94
N GLU A 215 15.66 -8.14 -3.35
CA GLU A 215 16.79 -8.89 -2.77
C GLU A 215 17.80 -9.34 -3.82
N PHE A 216 17.34 -9.45 -5.07
CA PHE A 216 18.11 -10.01 -6.17
C PHE A 216 18.08 -9.09 -7.39
N TYR A 217 18.97 -9.38 -8.32
CA TYR A 217 19.16 -8.65 -9.55
C TYR A 217 19.45 -9.65 -10.68
N HIS A 218 18.68 -9.54 -11.77
CA HIS A 218 18.89 -10.33 -12.97
C HIS A 218 20.20 -9.92 -13.65
N GLN A 219 21.09 -10.87 -13.91
CA GLN A 219 22.28 -10.67 -14.73
C GLN A 219 22.41 -11.82 -15.74
N GLY A 220 21.86 -11.63 -16.94
CA GLY A 220 21.71 -12.70 -17.92
C GLY A 220 20.82 -13.81 -17.37
N ASP A 221 21.30 -15.06 -17.39
CA ASP A 221 20.57 -16.23 -16.86
C ASP A 221 20.77 -16.44 -15.34
N ASN A 222 21.48 -15.54 -14.64
CA ASN A 222 21.79 -15.67 -13.22
C ASN A 222 21.07 -14.61 -12.37
N ASP A 223 20.74 -15.00 -11.14
CA ASP A 223 20.28 -14.10 -10.09
C ASP A 223 21.44 -13.80 -9.12
N LEU A 224 21.81 -12.53 -9.00
CA LEU A 224 22.79 -12.08 -8.01
C LEU A 224 22.12 -11.31 -6.87
N PRO A 225 22.63 -11.40 -5.63
CA PRO A 225 22.13 -10.58 -4.54
C PRO A 225 22.37 -9.09 -4.79
N LEU A 226 21.39 -8.25 -4.44
CA LEU A 226 21.55 -6.80 -4.47
C LEU A 226 22.62 -6.35 -3.47
N LYS A 227 23.45 -5.38 -3.88
CA LYS A 227 24.49 -4.78 -3.02
C LYS A 227 23.89 -4.10 -1.79
N GLU A 228 22.75 -3.45 -1.96
CA GLU A 228 22.03 -2.72 -0.92
C GLU A 228 20.62 -3.28 -0.82
N LYS A 229 20.22 -3.72 0.37
CA LYS A 229 18.84 -4.14 0.61
C LYS A 229 17.92 -2.93 0.52
N CYS A 230 16.82 -3.09 -0.20
CA CYS A 230 15.87 -2.00 -0.44
C CYS A 230 14.48 -2.39 0.06
N VAL A 231 13.67 -1.37 0.36
CA VAL A 231 12.24 -1.56 0.63
C VAL A 231 11.49 -0.59 -0.28
N ASP A 232 10.44 -1.09 -0.90
CA ASP A 232 9.46 -0.29 -1.64
C ASP A 232 8.06 -0.65 -1.15
N VAL A 233 7.30 0.34 -0.68
CA VAL A 233 5.95 0.14 -0.15
C VAL A 233 4.98 1.04 -0.90
N GLY A 234 3.86 0.45 -1.34
CA GLY A 234 2.72 1.17 -1.86
C GLY A 234 1.44 0.87 -1.06
N GLY A 235 0.97 1.83 -0.29
CA GLY A 235 -0.37 1.83 0.31
C GLY A 235 -1.34 2.70 -0.49
N GLY A 236 -2.53 2.19 -0.84
CA GLY A 236 -3.55 3.01 -1.52
C GLY A 236 -4.29 3.88 -0.53
N LEU A 237 -4.12 5.21 -0.58
CA LEU A 237 -4.73 6.14 0.37
C LEU A 237 -6.26 5.98 0.41
N GLU A 238 -6.88 5.94 -0.76
CA GLU A 238 -8.33 5.85 -0.94
C GLU A 238 -8.87 4.49 -0.50
N ARG A 239 -8.07 3.42 -0.68
CA ARG A 239 -8.41 2.07 -0.18
C ARG A 239 -8.41 2.03 1.35
N ILE A 240 -7.38 2.60 1.98
CA ILE A 240 -7.31 2.69 3.45
C ILE A 240 -8.42 3.61 3.98
N ALA A 241 -8.69 4.74 3.31
CA ALA A 241 -9.79 5.63 3.64
C ALA A 241 -11.15 4.90 3.56
N MET A 242 -11.37 4.10 2.52
CA MET A 242 -12.58 3.27 2.38
C MET A 242 -12.77 2.34 3.58
N VAL A 243 -11.68 1.71 4.06
CA VAL A 243 -11.70 0.84 5.25
C VAL A 243 -12.05 1.61 6.52
N VAL A 244 -11.31 2.68 6.85
CA VAL A 244 -11.50 3.41 8.12
C VAL A 244 -12.82 4.19 8.19
N GLN A 245 -13.41 4.49 7.03
CA GLN A 245 -14.72 5.13 6.90
C GLN A 245 -15.88 4.13 6.72
N SER A 246 -15.59 2.82 6.73
CA SER A 246 -16.57 1.75 6.54
C SER A 246 -17.40 1.92 5.25
N LYS A 247 -16.74 2.33 4.16
CA LYS A 247 -17.33 2.49 2.83
C LYS A 247 -17.16 1.22 2.01
N LYS A 248 -17.98 1.06 0.97
CA LYS A 248 -17.92 -0.10 0.06
C LYS A 248 -17.20 0.20 -1.25
N ASN A 249 -17.02 1.49 -1.53
CA ASN A 249 -16.42 1.97 -2.76
C ASN A 249 -15.54 3.18 -2.46
N THR A 250 -14.39 3.29 -3.14
CA THR A 250 -13.46 4.41 -2.97
C THR A 250 -14.10 5.75 -3.37
N PHE A 251 -15.12 5.77 -4.24
CA PHE A 251 -15.90 6.97 -4.57
C PHE A 251 -16.92 7.39 -3.50
N GLU A 252 -17.09 6.62 -2.43
CA GLU A 252 -17.99 6.95 -1.30
C GLU A 252 -17.27 7.57 -0.10
N ILE A 253 -15.94 7.69 -0.16
CA ILE A 253 -15.14 8.34 0.89
C ILE A 253 -15.35 9.86 0.85
N ASP A 254 -15.05 10.51 1.97
CA ASP A 254 -15.13 11.96 2.15
C ASP A 254 -14.45 12.79 1.04
N LEU A 255 -13.35 12.30 0.46
CA LEU A 255 -12.63 12.96 -0.63
C LEU A 255 -13.50 13.16 -1.88
N TRP A 256 -14.32 12.17 -2.23
CA TRP A 256 -15.11 12.15 -3.47
C TRP A 256 -16.52 12.70 -3.29
N GLU A 257 -17.04 12.75 -2.07
CA GLU A 257 -18.39 13.20 -1.76
C GLU A 257 -18.74 14.57 -2.37
N PRO A 258 -17.90 15.63 -2.27
CA PRO A 258 -18.19 16.92 -2.90
C PRO A 258 -18.25 16.86 -4.43
N VAL A 259 -17.38 16.05 -5.05
CA VAL A 259 -17.31 15.89 -6.52
C VAL A 259 -18.55 15.17 -7.03
N ILE A 260 -18.94 14.08 -6.38
CA ILE A 260 -20.14 13.30 -6.72
C ILE A 260 -21.40 14.15 -6.55
N GLN A 261 -21.48 14.95 -5.48
CA GLN A 261 -22.60 15.85 -5.25
C GLN A 261 -22.72 16.90 -6.37
N LEU A 262 -21.60 17.53 -6.77
CA LEU A 262 -21.57 18.48 -7.86
C LEU A 262 -22.02 17.84 -9.19
N ILE A 263 -21.59 16.60 -9.48
CA ILE A 263 -22.00 15.88 -10.69
C ILE A 263 -23.52 15.65 -10.68
N LYS A 264 -24.09 15.21 -9.55
CA LYS A 264 -25.54 14.99 -9.40
C LYS A 264 -26.33 16.28 -9.67
N GLU A 265 -25.91 17.39 -9.06
CA GLU A 265 -26.56 18.70 -9.23
C GLU A 265 -26.55 19.17 -10.69
N ARG A 266 -25.41 19.03 -11.37
CA ARG A 266 -25.27 19.41 -12.79
C ARG A 266 -26.05 18.50 -13.73
N HIS A 267 -26.16 17.21 -13.42
CA HIS A 267 -26.94 16.26 -14.21
C HIS A 267 -28.45 16.48 -14.04
N SER A 268 -28.92 16.71 -12.82
CA SER A 268 -30.35 16.98 -12.55
C SER A 268 -30.88 18.26 -13.20
N ASN A 269 -30.02 19.27 -13.39
CA ASN A 269 -30.38 20.52 -14.09
C ASN A 269 -30.41 20.39 -15.63
N LYS A 270 -29.97 19.27 -16.21
CA LYS A 270 -29.98 19.04 -17.67
C LYS A 270 -31.30 18.45 -18.18
N TYR A 271 -32.19 18.03 -17.28
CA TYR A 271 -33.49 17.40 -17.58
C TYR A 271 -34.68 18.18 -16.99
N LYS A 272 -34.47 19.47 -16.67
CA LYS A 272 -35.53 20.45 -16.40
C LYS A 272 -35.55 21.45 -17.56
#